data_AF-A0A2N7B3F2-F1
#
_entry.id   AF-A0A2N7B3F2-F1
#
_cell.length_a   1.000
_cell.length_b   1.000
_cell.length_c   1.000
_cell.angle_alpha   90.00
_cell.angle_beta   90.00
_cell.angle_gamma   90.00
#
_symmetry.space_group_name_H-M   'P 1'
#
loop_
_entity.id
_entity.type
_entity.pdbx_description
1 polymer ?
#
loop_
_entity_poly.entity_id
_entity_poly.type
_entity_poly.pdbx_seq_one_letter_code
_entity_poly.pdbx_strand_id
1 'polypeptide(L)'
;MGIPIRSEDLAQAFEQAANESNLSTWLERLSDQLSPEDARLAKALLDALSRKATGLKRSQLEQILAKHNVALEQIKDKSTELLRMLESDGYLLHQQGLYGFRSPLLRMFWYKTRIA
;
A
#
# COMPACT_ATOMS: atom_id res chain seq x y z
N MET A 1 -14.29 14.98 26.83
CA MET A 1 -15.30 14.52 25.85
C MET A 1 -14.57 14.29 24.53
N GLY A 2 -14.17 13.06 24.24
CA GLY A 2 -13.57 12.71 22.96
C GLY A 2 -14.67 12.49 21.94
N ILE A 3 -14.68 13.25 20.85
CA ILE A 3 -15.64 13.07 19.76
C ILE A 3 -15.40 11.67 19.18
N PRO A 4 -16.39 10.77 19.13
CA PRO A 4 -16.23 9.50 18.45
C PRO A 4 -16.18 9.81 16.95
N ILE A 5 -14.97 9.94 16.41
CA ILE A 5 -14.79 10.15 14.99
C ILE A 5 -15.32 8.89 14.27
N ARG A 6 -16.45 9.04 13.59
CA ARG A 6 -17.05 7.98 12.78
C ARG A 6 -16.15 7.74 11.58
N SER A 7 -16.01 6.48 11.17
CA SER A 7 -15.18 6.09 10.02
C SER A 7 -15.59 6.77 8.71
N GLU A 8 -16.84 7.23 8.62
CA GLU A 8 -17.41 7.99 7.49
C GLU A 8 -16.95 9.46 7.46
N ASP A 9 -16.80 10.13 8.60
CA ASP A 9 -16.25 11.50 8.67
C ASP A 9 -14.76 11.52 8.32
N LEU A 10 -14.03 10.48 8.71
CA LEU A 10 -12.66 10.27 8.21
C LEU A 10 -12.66 10.05 6.70
N ALA A 11 -13.64 9.33 6.16
CA ALA A 11 -13.70 9.09 4.73
C ALA A 11 -13.83 10.36 3.91
N GLN A 12 -14.75 11.23 4.29
CA GLN A 12 -14.98 12.46 3.57
C GLN A 12 -13.82 13.45 3.73
N ALA A 13 -13.25 13.57 4.93
CA ALA A 13 -12.07 14.42 5.17
C ALA A 13 -10.82 13.91 4.44
N PHE A 14 -10.61 12.60 4.39
CA PHE A 14 -9.54 12.00 3.60
C PHE A 14 -9.80 12.10 2.10
N GLU A 15 -11.04 11.99 1.61
CA GLU A 15 -11.37 12.18 0.20
C GLU A 15 -11.13 13.62 -0.25
N GLN A 16 -11.46 14.62 0.58
CA GLN A 16 -11.12 16.01 0.29
C GLN A 16 -9.60 16.24 0.32
N ALA A 17 -8.88 15.70 1.31
CA ALA A 17 -7.43 15.77 1.37
C ALA A 17 -6.73 14.97 0.25
N ALA A 18 -7.37 13.92 -0.25
CA ALA A 18 -6.91 13.08 -1.35
C ALA A 18 -7.10 13.73 -2.71
N ASN A 19 -8.19 14.48 -2.88
CA ASN A 19 -8.52 15.20 -4.10
C ASN A 19 -7.64 16.45 -4.27
N GLU A 20 -7.18 17.06 -3.17
CA GLU A 20 -6.18 18.14 -3.18
C GLU A 20 -4.75 17.58 -3.14
N SER A 21 -4.24 17.15 -4.29
CA SER A 21 -2.80 16.92 -4.60
C SER A 21 -2.02 15.88 -3.80
N ASN A 22 -2.39 15.54 -2.56
CA ASN A 22 -1.54 14.77 -1.66
C ASN A 22 -1.39 13.31 -2.09
N LEU A 23 -2.46 12.61 -2.51
CA LEU A 23 -2.36 11.19 -2.92
C LEU A 23 -1.55 10.97 -4.20
N SER A 24 -1.58 11.94 -5.12
CA SER A 24 -0.65 11.95 -6.26
C SER A 24 0.79 12.12 -5.79
N THR A 25 1.03 13.00 -4.81
CA THR A 25 2.35 13.17 -4.18
C THR A 25 2.83 11.90 -3.49
N TRP A 26 1.96 11.12 -2.85
CA TRP A 26 2.33 9.81 -2.30
C TRP A 26 2.87 8.88 -3.40
N LEU A 27 2.20 8.81 -4.55
CA LEU A 27 2.61 7.98 -5.68
C LEU A 27 3.92 8.46 -6.34
N GLU A 28 4.13 9.77 -6.38
CA GLU A 28 5.39 10.40 -6.81
C GLU A 28 6.51 10.14 -5.80
N ARG A 29 6.27 10.31 -4.49
CA ARG A 29 7.25 10.00 -3.42
C ARG A 29 7.74 8.57 -3.50
N LEU A 30 6.83 7.63 -3.77
CA LEU A 30 7.17 6.23 -3.92
C LEU A 30 8.05 5.98 -5.16
N SER A 31 8.02 6.86 -6.15
CA SER A 31 8.89 6.82 -7.33
C SER A 31 10.19 7.63 -7.15
N ASP A 32 10.19 8.60 -6.24
CA ASP A 32 11.31 9.50 -5.93
C ASP A 32 12.24 8.91 -4.86
N GLN A 33 11.68 8.23 -3.87
CA GLN A 33 12.41 7.61 -2.75
C GLN A 33 12.92 6.20 -3.04
N LEU A 34 12.37 5.53 -4.06
CA LEU A 34 12.75 4.17 -4.43
C LEU A 34 13.37 4.15 -5.81
N SER A 35 14.32 3.23 -5.99
CA SER A 35 14.79 2.86 -7.33
C SER A 35 13.58 2.49 -8.22
N PRO A 36 13.66 2.71 -9.55
CA PRO A 36 12.55 2.42 -10.46
C PRO A 36 12.05 0.97 -10.39
N GLU A 37 12.95 0.02 -10.13
CA GLU A 37 12.59 -1.38 -9.88
C GLU A 37 11.81 -1.56 -8.58
N ASP A 38 12.29 -0.99 -7.48
CA ASP A 38 11.64 -1.04 -6.17
C ASP A 38 10.28 -0.35 -6.17
N ALA A 39 10.19 0.82 -6.78
CA ALA A 39 8.95 1.52 -7.00
C ALA A 39 7.97 0.61 -7.76
N ARG A 40 8.42 -0.07 -8.83
CA ARG A 40 7.58 -1.00 -9.59
C ARG A 40 7.10 -2.18 -8.74
N LEU A 41 7.96 -2.75 -7.91
CA LEU A 41 7.63 -3.87 -7.01
C LEU A 41 6.63 -3.45 -5.92
N ALA A 42 6.91 -2.37 -5.20
CA ALA A 42 6.02 -1.81 -4.18
C ALA A 42 4.64 -1.48 -4.76
N LYS A 43 4.62 -0.87 -5.95
CA LYS A 43 3.40 -0.61 -6.70
C LYS A 43 2.61 -1.89 -7.02
N ALA A 44 3.28 -2.97 -7.41
CA ALA A 44 2.64 -4.27 -7.66
C ALA A 44 2.09 -4.93 -6.39
N LEU A 45 2.77 -4.76 -5.25
CA LEU A 45 2.25 -5.21 -3.95
C LEU A 45 0.98 -4.46 -3.57
N LEU A 46 1.01 -3.12 -3.67
CA LEU A 46 -0.14 -2.25 -3.42
C LEU A 46 -1.29 -2.56 -4.37
N ASP A 47 -1.00 -2.87 -5.64
CA ASP A 47 -1.99 -3.29 -6.62
C ASP A 47 -2.74 -4.56 -6.17
N ALA A 48 -2.00 -5.60 -5.80
CA ALA A 48 -2.58 -6.85 -5.30
C ALA A 48 -3.38 -6.67 -4.01
N LEU A 49 -2.86 -5.84 -3.09
CA LEU A 49 -3.52 -5.49 -1.84
C LEU A 49 -4.79 -4.65 -2.08
N SER A 50 -4.82 -3.84 -3.14
CA SER A 50 -5.98 -3.00 -3.47
C SER A 50 -7.19 -3.85 -3.85
N ARG A 51 -6.94 -4.97 -4.55
CA ARG A 51 -7.93 -5.97 -4.95
C ARG A 51 -8.41 -6.84 -3.78
N LYS A 52 -7.59 -7.02 -2.73
CA LYS A 52 -7.91 -7.84 -1.55
C LYS A 52 -8.23 -6.99 -0.33
N ALA A 53 -9.53 -6.76 -0.09
CA ALA A 53 -10.03 -6.05 1.08
C ALA A 53 -9.57 -6.63 2.43
N THR A 54 -9.39 -7.95 2.50
CA THR A 54 -8.98 -8.69 3.71
C THR A 54 -7.47 -8.60 4.00
N GLY A 55 -6.69 -7.97 3.12
CA GLY A 55 -5.24 -8.01 3.18
C GLY A 55 -4.64 -9.32 2.65
N LEU A 56 -3.30 -9.36 2.58
CA LEU A 56 -2.51 -10.49 2.12
C LEU A 56 -1.47 -10.89 3.16
N LYS A 57 -1.21 -12.20 3.27
CA LYS A 57 -0.08 -12.70 4.07
C LYS A 57 1.23 -12.35 3.37
N ARG A 58 2.30 -12.21 4.15
CA ARG A 58 3.66 -12.03 3.64
C ARG A 58 4.02 -13.05 2.55
N SER A 59 3.71 -14.32 2.74
CA SER A 59 3.99 -15.37 1.75
C SER A 59 3.25 -15.20 0.42
N GLN A 60 2.12 -14.48 0.39
CA GLN A 60 1.46 -14.12 -0.86
C GLN A 60 2.13 -12.92 -1.54
N LEU A 61 2.61 -11.97 -0.75
CA LEU A 61 3.37 -10.79 -1.22
C LEU A 61 4.72 -11.23 -1.80
N GLU A 62 5.41 -12.15 -1.14
CA GLU A 62 6.63 -12.79 -1.65
C GLU A 62 6.38 -13.48 -2.99
N GLN A 63 5.26 -14.21 -3.15
CA GLN A 63 4.90 -14.80 -4.46
C GLN A 63 4.66 -13.76 -5.56
N ILE A 64 4.14 -12.58 -5.22
CA ILE A 64 3.97 -11.48 -6.19
C ILE A 64 5.34 -10.96 -6.62
N LEU A 65 6.28 -10.77 -5.69
CA LEU A 65 7.65 -10.37 -6.02
C LEU A 65 8.34 -11.41 -6.92
N ALA A 66 8.10 -12.70 -6.70
CA ALA A 66 8.68 -13.78 -7.51
C ALA A 66 8.21 -13.67 -8.97
N LYS A 67 6.92 -13.37 -9.16
CA LYS A 67 6.33 -13.13 -10.49
C LYS A 67 6.90 -11.89 -11.19
N HIS A 68 7.48 -10.98 -10.42
CA HIS A 68 8.14 -9.78 -10.93
C HIS A 68 9.66 -9.94 -11.12
N ASN A 69 10.17 -11.17 -11.22
CA ASN A 69 11.58 -11.51 -11.46
C ASN A 69 12.52 -11.20 -10.27
N VAL A 70 12.00 -11.08 -9.05
CA VAL A 70 12.86 -11.02 -7.85
C VAL A 70 13.42 -12.42 -7.57
N ALA A 71 14.74 -12.51 -7.41
CA ALA A 71 15.41 -13.77 -7.09
C ALA A 71 14.88 -14.35 -5.77
N LEU A 72 14.67 -15.67 -5.71
CA LEU A 72 14.11 -16.35 -4.53
C LEU A 72 14.96 -16.15 -3.27
N GLU A 73 16.27 -16.02 -3.43
CA GLU A 73 17.20 -15.74 -2.33
C GLU A 73 17.04 -14.33 -1.76
N GLN A 74 16.69 -13.34 -2.60
CA GLN A 74 16.51 -11.94 -2.21
C GLN A 74 15.07 -11.61 -1.84
N ILE A 75 14.12 -12.47 -2.18
CA ILE A 75 12.68 -12.19 -2.07
C ILE A 75 12.23 -11.89 -0.64
N LYS A 76 12.82 -12.58 0.33
CA LYS A 76 12.50 -12.41 1.75
C LYS A 76 13.01 -11.07 2.24
N ASP A 77 14.23 -10.72 1.88
CA ASP A 77 14.85 -9.47 2.26
C ASP A 77 14.10 -8.30 1.62
N LYS A 78 13.87 -8.38 0.31
CA LYS A 78 13.14 -7.38 -0.47
C LYS A 78 11.70 -7.20 -0.02
N SER A 79 11.00 -8.29 0.29
CA SER A 79 9.65 -8.17 0.87
C SER A 79 9.68 -7.47 2.23
N THR A 80 10.68 -7.72 3.07
CA THR A 80 10.79 -7.07 4.38
C THR A 80 11.02 -5.57 4.22
N GLU A 81 11.97 -5.20 3.36
CA GLU A 81 12.34 -3.82 3.08
C GLU A 81 11.13 -3.04 2.56
N LEU A 82 10.50 -3.54 1.50
CA LEU A 82 9.33 -2.89 0.89
C LEU A 82 8.14 -2.82 1.85
N LEU A 83 7.83 -3.90 2.58
CA LEU A 83 6.70 -3.88 3.50
C LEU A 83 6.93 -2.95 4.68
N ARG A 84 8.14 -2.91 5.23
CA ARG A 84 8.49 -1.99 6.32
C ARG A 84 8.44 -0.55 5.85
N MET A 85 8.94 -0.27 4.65
CA MET A 85 8.87 1.07 4.05
C MET A 85 7.42 1.51 3.83
N LEU A 86 6.61 0.67 3.18
CA LEU A 86 5.19 0.93 2.96
C LEU A 86 4.39 1.08 4.26
N GLU A 87 4.74 0.34 5.31
CA GLU A 87 4.14 0.49 6.63
C GLU A 87 4.58 1.78 7.32
N SER A 88 5.86 2.13 7.21
CA SER A 88 6.44 3.33 7.83
C SER A 88 5.95 4.62 7.16
N ASP A 89 5.74 4.60 5.85
CA ASP A 89 5.04 5.66 5.11
C ASP A 89 3.53 5.67 5.40
N GLY A 90 2.97 4.62 6.00
CA GLY A 90 1.56 4.58 6.38
C GLY A 90 0.60 4.15 5.27
N TYR A 91 1.12 3.55 4.19
CA TYR A 91 0.29 2.88 3.19
C TYR A 91 -0.32 1.60 3.74
N LEU A 92 0.52 0.80 4.40
CA LEU A 92 0.17 -0.51 4.90
C LEU A 92 0.08 -0.53 6.41
N LEU A 93 -0.68 -1.51 6.90
CA LEU A 93 -0.75 -1.87 8.30
C LEU A 93 -0.65 -3.39 8.40
N HIS A 94 0.28 -3.85 9.22
CA HIS A 94 0.36 -5.25 9.60
C HIS A 94 -0.56 -5.53 10.79
N GLN A 95 -1.60 -6.35 10.59
CA GLN A 95 -2.51 -6.78 11.64
C GLN A 95 -2.68 -8.30 11.59
N GLN A 96 -2.44 -8.98 12.72
CA GLN A 96 -2.67 -10.42 12.86
C GLN A 96 -1.99 -11.30 11.78
N GLY A 97 -0.79 -10.93 11.30
CA GLY A 97 -0.09 -11.69 10.26
C GLY A 97 -0.53 -11.38 8.83
N LEU A 98 -1.40 -10.38 8.64
CA LEU A 98 -1.89 -9.90 7.36
C LEU A 98 -1.45 -8.46 7.13
N TYR A 99 -0.99 -8.17 5.94
CA TYR A 99 -0.73 -6.81 5.47
C TYR A 99 -1.96 -6.33 4.72
N GLY A 100 -2.54 -5.24 5.19
CA GLY A 100 -3.65 -4.56 4.54
C GLY A 100 -3.33 -3.10 4.33
N PHE A 101 -4.14 -2.42 3.51
CA PHE A 101 -4.09 -0.96 3.49
C PHE A 101 -4.51 -0.41 4.85
N ARG A 102 -3.76 0.58 5.34
CA ARG A 102 -4.09 1.28 6.60
C ARG A 102 -5.49 1.88 6.58
N SER A 103 -5.89 2.40 5.42
CA SER A 103 -7.20 3.00 5.21
C SER A 103 -7.93 2.31 4.05
N PRO A 104 -9.19 1.86 4.22
CA PRO A 104 -9.98 1.26 3.13
C PRO A 104 -10.21 2.24 1.96
N LEU A 105 -10.10 3.54 2.22
CA LEU A 105 -10.23 4.61 1.22
C LEU A 105 -8.96 4.75 0.37
N LEU A 106 -7.78 4.65 1.00
CA LEU A 106 -6.51 4.60 0.28
C LEU A 106 -6.49 3.39 -0.67
N ARG A 107 -7.05 2.26 -0.21
CA ARG A 107 -7.30 1.08 -1.04
C ARG A 107 -8.19 1.40 -2.25
N MET A 108 -9.32 2.07 -2.00
CA MET A 108 -10.30 2.43 -3.04
C MET A 108 -9.70 3.41 -4.06
N PHE A 109 -8.96 4.41 -3.59
CA PHE A 109 -8.24 5.36 -4.45
C PHE A 109 -7.22 4.63 -5.32
N TRP A 110 -6.37 3.78 -4.72
CA TRP A 110 -5.37 3.02 -5.47
C TRP A 110 -6.00 2.12 -6.53
N TYR A 111 -7.12 1.48 -6.19
CA TYR A 111 -7.90 0.69 -7.13
C TYR A 111 -8.47 1.55 -8.26
N LYS A 112 -9.07 2.70 -7.95
CA LYS A 112 -9.64 3.62 -8.96
C LYS A 112 -8.59 4.26 -9.88
N THR A 113 -7.39 4.54 -9.39
CA THR A 113 -6.35 5.22 -10.17
C THR A 113 -5.56 4.27 -11.07
N ARG A 114 -5.46 2.98 -10.72
CA ARG A 114 -4.53 2.04 -11.39
C ARG A 114 -5.15 0.77 -11.93
N ILE A 115 -6.33 0.39 -11.44
CA ILE A 115 -7.03 -0.83 -11.85
C ILE A 115 -8.26 -0.52 -12.69
N ALA A 116 -9.06 0.46 -12.27
CA ALA A 116 -10.28 0.88 -12.95
C ALA A 116 -9.96 1.73 -14.19
#